data_AF-A0A7J6F011-F1
#
_entry.id   AF-A0A7J6F011-F1
#
_cell.length_a   1.000
_cell.length_b   1.000
_cell.length_c   1.000
_cell.angle_alpha   90.00
_cell.angle_beta   90.00
_cell.angle_gamma   90.00
#
_symmetry.space_group_name_H-M   'P 1'
#
loop_
_entity.id
_entity.type
_entity.pdbx_description
1 polymer ?
#
loop_
_entity_poly.entity_id
_entity_poly.type
_entity_poly.pdbx_seq_one_letter_code
_entity_poly.pdbx_strand_id
1 'polypeptide(L)'
;MRLCEVLQFGENLWAVDRIGLSGGLLLMWKDDVKVRVDSSSPGHIVAEVAGKGFLPWTLTCFYGNPDAAQHMPRDTWFVVVCGGL
;
A
#
# COMPACT_ATOMS: atom_id res chain seq x y z
N MET A 1 1.57 -15.65 -10.03
CA MET A 1 2.44 -14.46 -9.94
C MET A 1 2.75 -13.94 -11.35
N ARG A 2 1.74 -13.42 -12.07
CA ARG A 2 1.88 -12.85 -13.44
C ARG A 2 1.65 -11.33 -13.47
N LEU A 3 1.18 -10.76 -12.36
CA LEU A 3 0.74 -9.37 -12.27
C LEU A 3 1.92 -8.40 -12.29
N CYS A 4 3.00 -8.72 -11.57
CA CYS A 4 4.19 -7.88 -11.49
C CYS A 4 4.94 -7.82 -12.82
N GLU A 5 4.91 -8.90 -13.61
CA GLU A 5 5.45 -8.92 -14.98
C GLU A 5 4.62 -8.04 -15.93
N VAL A 6 3.28 -8.15 -15.88
CA VAL A 6 2.38 -7.34 -16.73
C VAL A 6 2.49 -5.84 -16.40
N LEU A 7 2.60 -5.50 -15.12
CA LEU A 7 2.72 -4.12 -14.65
C LEU A 7 4.18 -3.63 -14.59
N GLN A 8 5.14 -4.49 -14.96
CA GLN A 8 6.57 -4.21 -15.01
C GLN A 8 7.19 -3.78 -13.66
N PHE A 9 6.67 -4.23 -12.52
CA PHE A 9 7.17 -3.87 -11.17
C PHE A 9 8.22 -4.85 -10.60
N GLY A 10 8.82 -5.71 -11.42
CA GLY A 10 9.84 -6.66 -10.95
C GLY A 10 9.28 -7.67 -9.94
N GLU A 11 10.09 -8.13 -8.99
CA GLU A 11 9.67 -9.06 -7.92
C GLU A 11 9.31 -8.36 -6.60
N ASN A 12 9.46 -7.04 -6.56
CA ASN A 12 9.31 -6.23 -5.36
C ASN A 12 7.84 -5.98 -5.02
N LEU A 13 7.35 -6.69 -4.00
CA LEU A 13 6.00 -6.51 -3.49
C LEU A 13 5.90 -6.80 -1.99
N TRP A 14 4.87 -6.22 -1.39
CA TRP A 14 4.36 -6.58 -0.07
C TRP A 14 2.87 -6.81 -0.17
N ALA A 15 2.43 -8.02 0.18
CA ALA A 15 1.03 -8.40 0.17
C ALA A 15 0.52 -8.56 1.60
N VAL A 16 -0.64 -8.00 1.87
CA VAL A 16 -1.43 -8.29 3.08
C VAL A 16 -2.61 -9.14 2.65
N ASP A 17 -2.71 -10.33 3.25
CA ASP A 17 -3.78 -11.26 2.94
C ASP A 17 -5.15 -10.67 3.26
N ARG A 18 -6.13 -11.03 2.44
CA ARG A 18 -7.54 -10.72 2.67
C ARG A 18 -8.08 -11.50 3.87
N ILE A 19 -9.08 -10.96 4.55
CA ILE A 19 -9.87 -11.69 5.55
C ILE A 19 -11.23 -12.04 4.93
N GLY A 20 -11.48 -13.34 4.73
CA GLY A 20 -12.73 -13.82 4.12
C GLY A 20 -12.78 -13.62 2.61
N LEU A 21 -13.88 -13.05 2.11
CA LEU A 21 -14.16 -12.92 0.67
C LEU A 21 -13.77 -11.55 0.09
N SER A 22 -13.43 -10.55 0.90
CA SER A 22 -13.15 -9.17 0.48
C SER A 22 -11.79 -8.67 1.00
N GLY A 23 -11.27 -7.64 0.33
CA GLY A 23 -10.06 -6.94 0.74
C GLY A 23 -8.76 -7.56 0.23
N GLY A 24 -7.72 -7.39 1.03
CA GLY A 24 -6.34 -7.65 0.65
C GLY A 24 -5.67 -6.37 0.13
N LEU A 25 -4.42 -6.16 0.53
CA LEU A 25 -3.63 -5.02 0.10
C LEU A 25 -2.37 -5.49 -0.63
N LEU A 26 -2.01 -4.75 -1.67
CA LEU A 26 -0.79 -5.00 -2.43
C LEU A 26 -0.03 -3.69 -2.61
N LEU A 27 1.19 -3.65 -2.07
CA LEU A 27 2.16 -2.61 -2.35
C LEU A 27 3.22 -3.19 -3.29
N MET A 28 3.52 -2.51 -4.40
CA MET A 28 4.58 -2.89 -5.34
C MET A 28 5.43 -1.67 -5.66
N TRP A 29 6.70 -1.89 -5.98
CA TRP A 29 7.63 -0.80 -6.32
C TRP A 29 8.66 -1.26 -7.34
N LYS A 30 9.30 -0.32 -8.04
CA LYS A 30 10.34 -0.60 -9.03
C LYS A 30 11.68 -0.90 -8.33
N ASP A 31 12.58 -1.59 -9.01
CA ASP A 31 13.89 -2.01 -8.46
C ASP A 31 14.80 -0.84 -8.04
N ASP A 32 14.58 0.35 -8.61
CA ASP A 32 15.31 1.57 -8.27
C ASP A 32 14.75 2.29 -7.03
N VAL A 33 13.62 1.82 -6.50
CA VAL A 33 12.99 2.29 -5.27
C VAL A 33 13.26 1.27 -4.15
N LYS A 34 13.66 1.78 -2.98
CA LYS A 34 13.78 1.00 -1.75
C LYS A 34 12.57 1.27 -0.88
N VAL A 35 11.90 0.21 -0.45
CA VAL A 35 10.75 0.29 0.45
C VAL A 35 11.02 -0.56 1.68
N ARG A 36 10.81 0.02 2.87
CA ARG A 36 10.80 -0.70 4.13
C ARG A 36 9.40 -0.59 4.74
N VAL A 37 8.70 -1.70 4.86
CA VAL A 37 7.38 -1.73 5.51
C VAL A 37 7.59 -1.70 7.03
N ASP A 38 7.09 -0.65 7.67
CA ASP A 38 7.19 -0.45 9.12
C ASP A 38 6.01 -1.09 9.86
N SER A 39 4.82 -1.10 9.23
CA SER A 39 3.60 -1.67 9.82
C SER A 39 2.60 -2.05 8.73
N SER A 40 1.87 -3.15 8.91
CA SER A 40 0.76 -3.50 8.03
C SER A 40 -0.36 -4.23 8.77
N SER A 41 -1.59 -4.02 8.33
CA SER A 41 -2.79 -4.75 8.74
C SER A 41 -3.72 -4.90 7.54
N PRO A 42 -4.81 -5.69 7.63
CA PRO A 42 -5.81 -5.76 6.57
C PRO A 42 -6.39 -4.40 6.13
N GLY A 43 -6.31 -3.39 7.01
CA GLY A 43 -6.79 -2.03 6.75
C GLY A 43 -5.70 -1.00 6.48
N HIS A 44 -4.40 -1.34 6.55
CA HIS A 44 -3.35 -0.34 6.30
C HIS A 44 -1.98 -0.91 5.93
N ILE A 45 -1.16 -0.09 5.28
CA ILE A 45 0.30 -0.29 5.13
C ILE A 45 0.99 1.04 5.46
N VAL A 46 2.02 1.00 6.31
CA VAL A 46 2.95 2.10 6.54
C VAL A 46 4.33 1.66 6.11
N ALA A 47 4.99 2.45 5.28
CA ALA A 47 6.33 2.14 4.78
C ALA A 47 7.18 3.40 4.58
N GLU A 48 8.48 3.28 4.81
CA GLU A 48 9.47 4.26 4.39
C GLU A 48 9.90 3.97 2.95
N VAL A 49 9.91 5.01 2.12
CA VAL A 49 10.26 4.95 0.69
C VAL A 49 11.49 5.82 0.45
N ALA A 50 12.51 5.23 -0.16
CA ALA A 50 13.76 5.90 -0.51
C ALA A 50 14.20 5.52 -1.92
N GLY A 51 15.01 6.36 -2.56
CA GLY A 51 15.50 6.10 -3.92
C GLY A 51 16.51 7.14 -4.38
N LYS A 52 16.94 7.05 -5.64
CA LYS A 52 17.81 8.06 -6.24
C LYS A 52 16.97 9.25 -6.72
N GLY A 53 17.41 10.46 -6.38
CA GLY A 53 16.81 11.69 -6.91
C GLY A 53 15.65 12.27 -6.10
N PHE A 54 15.34 11.73 -4.93
CA PHE A 54 14.36 12.30 -4.00
C PHE A 54 14.75 12.03 -2.53
N LEU A 55 14.26 12.86 -1.62
CA LEU A 55 14.42 12.65 -0.18
C LEU A 55 13.52 11.50 0.30
N PRO A 56 13.99 10.64 1.22
CA PRO A 56 13.14 9.59 1.78
C PRO A 56 11.84 10.15 2.38
N TRP A 57 10.73 9.43 2.19
CA TRP A 57 9.41 9.85 2.65
C TRP A 57 8.59 8.66 3.15
N THR A 58 7.52 8.92 3.90
CA THR A 58 6.66 7.88 4.46
C THR A 58 5.38 7.71 3.64
N LEU A 59 5.14 6.50 3.18
CA LEU A 59 3.88 6.07 2.60
C LEU A 59 2.97 5.54 3.70
N THR A 60 1.76 6.08 3.78
CA THR A 60 0.69 5.53 4.62
C THR A 60 -0.54 5.26 3.74
N CYS A 61 -0.84 3.98 3.53
CA CYS A 61 -2.02 3.54 2.80
C CYS A 61 -3.06 3.03 3.78
N PHE A 62 -4.31 3.43 3.59
CA PHE A 62 -5.45 2.86 4.31
C PHE A 62 -6.39 2.18 3.33
N TYR A 63 -6.97 1.06 3.79
CA TYR A 63 -8.06 0.36 3.16
C TYR A 63 -9.22 0.32 4.14
N GLY A 64 -10.39 0.76 3.70
CA GLY A 64 -11.57 0.88 4.56
C GLY A 64 -11.91 -0.42 5.28
N ASN A 65 -12.53 -0.29 6.45
CA ASN A 65 -12.92 -1.44 7.28
C ASN A 65 -13.80 -2.41 6.44
N PRO A 66 -13.45 -3.70 6.31
CA PRO A 66 -14.24 -4.68 5.55
C PRO A 66 -15.61 -5.00 6.16
N ASP A 67 -15.92 -4.46 7.34
CA ASP A 67 -17.19 -4.69 8.02
C ASP A 67 -18.33 -3.89 7.35
N ALA A 68 -19.07 -4.55 6.45
CA ALA A 68 -20.18 -4.00 5.66
C ALA A 68 -21.20 -3.18 6.48
N ALA A 69 -21.35 -3.47 7.77
CA ALA A 69 -22.24 -2.77 8.69
C ALA A 69 -21.80 -1.33 9.04
N GLN A 70 -20.54 -0.97 8.79
CA GLN A 70 -19.99 0.37 9.05
C GLN A 70 -19.73 1.18 7.77
N HIS A 71 -20.06 0.65 6.59
CA HIS A 71 -19.95 1.38 5.33
C HIS A 71 -20.98 2.51 5.26
N MET A 72 -20.62 3.70 5.75
CA MET A 72 -21.32 4.91 5.37
C MET A 72 -20.93 5.28 3.93
N PRO A 73 -21.89 5.47 3.00
CA PRO A 73 -21.60 5.73 1.57
C PRO A 73 -20.87 7.05 1.26
N ARG A 74 -20.42 7.80 2.27
CA ARG A 74 -19.80 9.12 2.12
C ARG A 74 -18.30 9.15 2.36
N ASP A 75 -17.69 8.03 2.76
CA ASP A 75 -16.27 7.96 3.04
C ASP A 75 -15.50 7.61 1.75
N THR A 76 -15.48 8.56 0.81
CA THR A 76 -14.52 8.53 -0.30
C THR A 76 -13.12 8.79 0.26
N TRP A 77 -12.27 7.77 0.18
CA TRP A 77 -10.92 7.81 0.74
C TRP A 77 -9.97 8.62 -0.13
N PHE A 78 -9.22 9.52 0.53
CA PHE A 78 -8.03 10.15 -0.02
C PHE A 78 -6.84 9.23 0.23
N VAL A 79 -6.05 8.92 -0.79
CA VAL A 79 -4.70 8.40 -0.58
C VAL A 79 -3.90 9.52 0.09
N VAL A 80 -3.68 9.42 1.39
CA VAL A 80 -2.87 10.39 2.13
C VAL A 80 -1.40 9.99 1.96
N VAL A 81 -0.75 10.54 0.92
CA VAL A 81 0.71 10.55 0.86
C VAL A 81 1.19 11.68 1.76
N CYS A 82 1.59 11.36 3.00
CA CYS A 82 2.30 12.33 3.84
C CYS A 82 3.75 12.45 3.35
N GLY A 83 3.99 13.33 2.38
CA GLY A 83 5.34 13.80 2.06
C GLY A 83 5.87 14.67 3.20
N GLY A 84 6.88 14.18 3.91
CA GLY A 84 7.66 14.99 4.85
C GLY A 84 8.54 15.99 4.09
N LEU A 85 8.60 17.23 4.60
CA LEU A 85 9.43 18.35 4.11
C LEU A 85 10.93 18.04 4.14
#